data_AF-A0A925EZL6-F1
#
_entry.id   AF-A0A925EZL6-F1
#
_cell.length_a   1.000
_cell.length_b   1.000
_cell.length_c   1.000
_cell.angle_alpha   90.00
_cell.angle_beta   90.00
_cell.angle_gamma   90.00
#
_symmetry.space_group_name_H-M   'P 1'
#
loop_
_entity.id
_entity.type
_entity.pdbx_description
1 polymer ?
#
loop_
_entity_poly.entity_id
_entity_poly.type
_entity_poly.pdbx_seq_one_letter_code
_entity_poly.pdbx_strand_id
1 'polypeptide(L)'
;MTKLNLTLLVLVLLQNAAFSQLVSIEGKVIDKNSKKKLPGVSVQIGKYKGTITNSKGIFTLQVDKNLIKDRGITASYIGYKKINIPYAVNAVYSIEMEQAENRLSEVVVSARGKTIVERAITKIPVNYSTKPFIANGIVRLYNIVNDSDYFYKSDGIVQIYYTSYASTKNSLSINLLQNKDTLIQNSQSKYFENPGKPRWVGGYHSIFDFVYKQPDYINLSRLNDYQYAERGKSIFENRSVYVIDFFSKNNSETEGTLYIDTASYAFVGADITQYNIKEIFFIPISVARLHVTYQLINDLWYIKHMHTEAKHVSENDNNYLRDFVFTSLDTINVKAFDYKDIIQRRDENIKIKREGDVNNWEKYDSIFRDGELANTVSLVPVPRLNKEISPITKSTSTMNKFVNLIMNYARNDNIRWQVSFSRLPINILKIQSDPQKKNSSLSNYSLGLLYEFRIYKNLFVQYGGGTNFGLGGLSNKTRGYYLAYNLCFNKEKRLVTIAPTFGYNKITFFHKKATYYVQQNLVTGVNLSYEITHKRSYFFAVNYNHPISTNNYNNMVLINTNNFSPSIGVIFKL
;
A
#
# COMPACT_ATOMS: atom_id res chain seq x y z
N MET A 1 -63.94 -11.36 -12.50
CA MET A 1 -63.06 -10.66 -13.47
C MET A 1 -61.78 -10.08 -12.84
N THR A 2 -61.24 -10.65 -11.76
CA THR A 2 -60.12 -10.02 -11.01
C THR A 2 -58.76 -10.71 -11.16
N LYS A 3 -58.73 -12.02 -11.48
CA LYS A 3 -57.46 -12.74 -11.70
C LYS A 3 -56.86 -12.52 -13.10
N LEU A 4 -57.69 -12.36 -14.15
CA LEU A 4 -57.21 -12.18 -15.52
C LEU A 4 -56.51 -10.82 -15.73
N ASN A 5 -57.00 -9.76 -15.06
CA ASN A 5 -56.43 -8.41 -15.15
C ASN A 5 -55.09 -8.28 -14.40
N LEU A 6 -54.87 -9.06 -13.34
CA LEU A 6 -53.61 -9.05 -12.60
C LEU A 6 -52.50 -9.75 -13.38
N THR A 7 -52.82 -10.86 -14.05
CA THR A 7 -51.87 -11.56 -14.93
C THR A 7 -51.48 -10.71 -16.13
N LEU A 8 -52.42 -9.97 -16.71
CA LEU A 8 -52.15 -9.06 -17.83
C LEU A 8 -51.26 -7.87 -17.40
N LEU A 9 -51.47 -7.34 -16.20
CA LEU A 9 -50.66 -6.25 -15.64
C LEU A 9 -49.21 -6.69 -15.36
N VAL A 10 -49.01 -7.93 -14.88
CA VAL A 10 -47.68 -8.52 -14.67
C VAL A 10 -46.95 -8.75 -16.01
N LEU A 11 -47.67 -9.17 -17.06
CA LEU A 11 -47.09 -9.35 -18.41
C LEU A 11 -46.72 -8.04 -19.12
N VAL A 12 -47.39 -6.93 -18.81
CA VAL A 12 -47.03 -5.60 -19.34
C VAL A 12 -45.82 -5.00 -18.60
N LEU A 13 -45.68 -5.26 -17.30
CA LEU A 13 -44.54 -4.79 -16.49
C LEU A 13 -43.22 -5.55 -16.78
N LEU A 14 -43.31 -6.76 -17.36
CA LEU A 14 -42.13 -7.55 -17.76
C LEU A 14 -41.46 -7.06 -19.06
N GLN A 15 -42.09 -6.15 -19.81
CA GLN A 15 -41.57 -5.69 -21.11
C GLN A 15 -40.43 -4.66 -20.99
N ASN A 16 -40.20 -4.11 -19.80
CA ASN A 16 -39.13 -3.12 -19.57
C ASN A 16 -37.83 -3.71 -19.02
N ALA A 17 -37.69 -5.04 -18.97
CA ALA A 17 -36.37 -5.66 -18.78
C ALA A 17 -35.59 -5.63 -20.11
N ALA A 18 -35.21 -4.43 -20.55
CA ALA A 18 -34.24 -4.28 -21.62
C ALA A 18 -32.89 -4.80 -21.11
N PHE A 19 -32.63 -6.09 -21.33
CA PHE A 19 -31.33 -6.69 -21.07
C PHE A 19 -30.29 -6.01 -21.98
N SER A 20 -29.40 -5.23 -21.36
CA SER A 20 -28.14 -4.80 -21.95
C SER A 20 -27.41 -6.03 -22.50
N GLN A 21 -27.31 -6.14 -23.83
CA GLN A 21 -26.56 -7.22 -24.46
C GLN A 21 -25.08 -6.88 -24.40
N LEU A 22 -24.35 -7.54 -23.50
CA LEU A 22 -22.90 -7.47 -23.47
C LEU A 22 -22.34 -8.19 -24.70
N VAL A 23 -21.42 -7.54 -25.40
CA VAL A 23 -20.61 -8.10 -26.48
C VAL A 23 -19.15 -8.12 -26.07
N SER A 24 -18.45 -9.20 -26.41
CA SER A 24 -16.99 -9.28 -26.27
C SER A 24 -16.36 -8.72 -27.53
N ILE A 25 -15.49 -7.73 -27.39
CA ILE A 25 -14.65 -7.23 -28.48
C ILE A 25 -13.20 -7.66 -28.24
N GLU A 26 -12.55 -8.06 -29.32
CA GLU A 26 -11.17 -8.52 -29.30
C GLU A 26 -10.39 -7.82 -30.40
N GLY A 27 -9.11 -7.57 -30.14
CA GLY A 27 -8.28 -6.95 -31.15
C GLY A 27 -6.80 -6.93 -30.79
N LYS A 28 -6.02 -6.42 -31.73
CA LYS A 28 -4.57 -6.27 -31.64
C LYS A 28 -4.18 -4.83 -31.99
N VAL A 29 -3.21 -4.30 -31.28
CA VAL A 29 -2.65 -2.97 -31.52
C VAL A 29 -1.17 -3.06 -31.89
N ILE A 30 -0.79 -2.36 -32.96
CA ILE A 30 0.58 -2.30 -33.49
C ILE A 30 0.97 -0.87 -33.86
N ASP A 31 2.27 -0.62 -33.92
CA ASP A 31 2.83 0.61 -34.45
C ASP A 31 2.68 0.63 -35.98
N LYS A 32 2.14 1.73 -36.53
CA LYS A 32 1.80 1.86 -37.94
C LYS A 32 3.03 1.70 -38.87
N ASN A 33 4.20 2.20 -38.44
CA ASN A 33 5.40 2.26 -39.28
C ASN A 33 6.28 1.02 -39.13
N SER A 34 6.70 0.73 -37.90
CA SER A 34 7.58 -0.39 -37.56
C SER A 34 6.87 -1.74 -37.49
N LYS A 35 5.52 -1.74 -37.48
CA LYS A 35 4.66 -2.92 -37.31
C LYS A 35 4.91 -3.71 -36.01
N LYS A 36 5.64 -3.13 -35.06
CA LYS A 36 5.87 -3.72 -33.74
C LYS A 36 4.56 -3.75 -32.94
N LYS A 37 4.36 -4.84 -32.19
CA LYS A 37 3.23 -4.99 -31.26
C LYS A 37 3.35 -3.94 -30.17
N LEU A 38 2.24 -3.29 -29.83
CA LEU A 38 2.21 -2.25 -28.81
C LEU A 38 1.54 -2.79 -27.54
N PRO A 39 2.33 -3.20 -26.52
CA PRO A 39 1.79 -3.55 -25.21
C PRO A 39 1.44 -2.30 -24.40
N GLY A 40 0.40 -2.38 -23.57
CA GLY A 40 0.00 -1.29 -22.67
C GLY A 40 -0.78 -0.14 -23.32
N VAL A 41 -1.26 -0.31 -24.55
CA VAL A 41 -2.21 0.62 -25.19
C VAL A 41 -3.52 0.55 -24.41
N SER A 42 -4.02 1.70 -23.97
CA SER A 42 -5.33 1.77 -23.35
C SER A 42 -6.41 1.78 -24.43
N VAL A 43 -7.30 0.79 -24.37
CA VAL A 43 -8.42 0.60 -25.28
C VAL A 43 -9.71 0.81 -24.50
N GLN A 44 -10.42 1.90 -24.78
CA GLN A 44 -11.53 2.40 -23.97
C GLN A 44 -12.78 2.63 -24.80
N ILE A 45 -13.95 2.56 -24.18
CA ILE A 45 -15.26 2.89 -24.74
C ILE A 45 -15.90 3.91 -23.78
N GLY A 46 -15.86 5.18 -24.18
CA GLY A 46 -16.19 6.29 -23.28
C GLY A 46 -15.11 6.51 -22.20
N LYS A 47 -15.51 7.06 -21.05
CA LYS A 47 -14.58 7.60 -20.05
C LYS A 47 -14.05 6.58 -19.03
N TYR A 48 -14.79 5.49 -18.76
CA TYR A 48 -14.52 4.61 -17.62
C TYR A 48 -14.60 3.10 -17.93
N LYS A 49 -14.88 2.71 -19.18
CA LYS A 49 -14.82 1.30 -19.59
C LYS A 49 -13.66 1.11 -20.53
N GLY A 50 -12.70 0.27 -20.14
CA GLY A 50 -11.54 0.01 -20.96
C GLY A 50 -10.76 -1.20 -20.52
N THR A 51 -9.79 -1.54 -21.34
CA THR A 51 -8.81 -2.58 -21.10
C THR A 51 -7.45 -2.07 -21.57
N ILE A 52 -6.42 -2.87 -21.38
CA ILE A 52 -5.08 -2.58 -21.90
C ILE A 52 -4.61 -3.74 -22.76
N THR A 53 -3.80 -3.44 -23.78
CA THR A 53 -3.18 -4.50 -24.57
C THR A 53 -2.11 -5.25 -23.77
N ASN A 54 -2.08 -6.57 -23.92
CA ASN A 54 -1.07 -7.43 -23.31
C ASN A 54 0.29 -7.35 -24.03
N SER A 55 1.27 -8.16 -23.61
CA SER A 55 2.63 -8.23 -24.20
C SER A 55 2.65 -8.56 -25.70
N LYS A 56 1.59 -9.18 -26.24
CA LYS A 56 1.42 -9.48 -27.67
C LYS A 56 0.65 -8.39 -28.42
N GLY A 57 0.32 -7.28 -27.73
CA GLY A 57 -0.50 -6.19 -28.25
C GLY A 57 -2.00 -6.54 -28.34
N ILE A 58 -2.46 -7.62 -27.71
CA ILE A 58 -3.84 -8.12 -27.82
C ILE A 58 -4.68 -7.58 -26.66
N PHE A 59 -5.93 -7.22 -26.93
CA PHE A 59 -6.90 -6.80 -25.93
C PHE A 59 -8.22 -7.56 -26.08
N THR A 60 -8.94 -7.71 -24.96
CA THR A 60 -10.32 -8.20 -24.89
C THR A 60 -11.10 -7.28 -23.95
N LEU A 61 -12.31 -6.88 -24.34
CA LEU A 61 -13.17 -6.01 -23.54
C LEU A 61 -14.64 -6.41 -23.71
N GLN A 62 -15.35 -6.60 -22.59
CA GLN A 62 -16.80 -6.83 -22.60
C GLN A 62 -17.54 -5.53 -22.36
N VAL A 63 -18.44 -5.17 -23.28
CA VAL A 63 -19.17 -3.90 -23.24
C VAL A 63 -20.60 -4.06 -23.67
N ASP A 64 -21.44 -3.15 -23.21
CA ASP A 64 -22.80 -3.02 -23.71
C ASP A 64 -22.79 -2.67 -25.21
N LYS A 65 -23.60 -3.38 -25.99
CA LYS A 65 -23.71 -3.22 -27.44
C LYS A 65 -24.18 -1.83 -27.87
N ASN A 66 -25.04 -1.16 -27.09
CA ASN A 66 -25.51 0.19 -27.41
C ASN A 66 -24.43 1.23 -27.09
N LEU A 67 -23.71 1.05 -25.99
CA LEU A 67 -22.60 1.92 -25.58
C LEU A 67 -21.46 1.94 -26.60
N ILE A 68 -21.07 0.76 -27.11
CA ILE A 68 -20.02 0.68 -28.12
C ILE A 68 -20.48 1.20 -29.48
N LYS A 69 -21.76 0.97 -29.85
CA LYS A 69 -22.36 1.56 -31.06
C LYS A 69 -22.33 3.09 -31.04
N ASP A 70 -22.61 3.68 -29.88
CA ASP A 70 -22.64 5.13 -29.68
C ASP A 70 -21.24 5.75 -29.68
N ARG A 71 -20.30 5.14 -28.94
CA ARG A 71 -19.01 5.80 -28.61
C ARG A 71 -17.81 5.33 -29.42
N GLY A 72 -17.89 4.14 -30.01
CA GLY A 72 -16.75 3.49 -30.64
C GLY A 72 -15.66 3.09 -29.64
N ILE A 73 -14.53 2.64 -30.17
CA ILE A 73 -13.35 2.17 -29.45
C ILE A 73 -12.25 3.21 -29.58
N THR A 74 -11.84 3.77 -28.46
CA THR A 74 -10.75 4.72 -28.36
C THR A 74 -9.46 4.01 -27.93
N ALA A 75 -8.43 4.01 -28.78
CA ALA A 75 -7.10 3.55 -28.42
C ALA A 75 -6.17 4.74 -28.13
N SER A 76 -5.46 4.69 -27.02
CA SER A 76 -4.52 5.74 -26.58
C SER A 76 -3.23 5.14 -26.03
N TYR A 77 -2.10 5.72 -26.41
CA TYR A 77 -0.77 5.23 -26.07
C TYR A 77 0.23 6.38 -26.12
N ILE A 78 1.17 6.40 -25.18
CA ILE A 78 2.10 7.52 -24.99
C ILE A 78 3.00 7.64 -26.22
N GLY A 79 3.10 8.85 -26.78
CA GLY A 79 3.86 9.10 -28.01
C GLY A 79 3.12 8.75 -29.30
N TYR A 80 1.82 8.42 -29.23
CA TYR A 80 0.99 8.07 -30.39
C TYR A 80 -0.27 8.93 -30.48
N LYS A 81 -0.76 9.13 -31.70
CA LYS A 81 -2.05 9.79 -31.95
C LYS A 81 -3.17 8.92 -31.39
N LYS A 82 -4.03 9.52 -30.57
CA LYS A 82 -5.26 8.89 -30.08
C LYS A 82 -6.17 8.62 -31.29
N ILE A 83 -6.71 7.42 -31.38
CA ILE A 83 -7.60 7.01 -32.48
C ILE A 83 -8.92 6.52 -31.90
N ASN A 84 -10.03 6.93 -32.52
CA ASN A 84 -11.36 6.39 -32.23
C ASN A 84 -11.84 5.58 -33.44
N ILE A 85 -12.28 4.36 -33.20
CA ILE A 85 -12.68 3.39 -34.23
C ILE A 85 -14.15 3.08 -34.04
N PRO A 86 -15.01 3.24 -35.06
CA PRO A 86 -16.41 2.92 -34.93
C PRO A 86 -16.62 1.42 -34.69
N TYR A 87 -17.73 1.09 -34.02
CA TYR A 87 -18.09 -0.31 -33.76
C TYR A 87 -18.42 -1.06 -35.05
N ALA A 88 -17.75 -2.20 -35.25
CA ALA A 88 -18.06 -3.20 -36.26
C ALA A 88 -18.49 -4.52 -35.57
N VAL A 89 -19.58 -5.10 -36.07
CA VAL A 89 -20.13 -6.37 -35.57
C VAL A 89 -19.25 -7.53 -36.02
N ASN A 90 -18.93 -8.45 -35.10
CA ASN A 90 -18.12 -9.65 -35.35
C ASN A 90 -16.70 -9.39 -35.91
N ALA A 91 -16.17 -8.18 -35.73
CA ALA A 91 -14.83 -7.84 -36.18
C ALA A 91 -13.79 -8.09 -35.07
N VAL A 92 -12.66 -8.71 -35.45
CA VAL A 92 -11.43 -8.65 -34.66
C VAL A 92 -10.69 -7.38 -35.06
N TYR A 93 -10.53 -6.45 -34.13
CA TYR A 93 -9.96 -5.13 -34.44
C TYR A 93 -8.45 -5.22 -34.64
N SER A 94 -7.94 -4.66 -35.73
CA SER A 94 -6.50 -4.43 -35.92
C SER A 94 -6.24 -2.94 -35.93
N ILE A 95 -5.76 -2.43 -34.79
CA ILE A 95 -5.53 -0.99 -34.58
C ILE A 95 -4.06 -0.69 -34.89
N GLU A 96 -3.83 0.15 -35.89
CA GLU A 96 -2.50 0.68 -36.18
C GLU A 96 -2.39 2.09 -35.61
N MET A 97 -1.51 2.27 -34.61
CA MET A 97 -1.28 3.56 -34.01
C MET A 97 -0.12 4.27 -34.69
N GLU A 98 -0.35 5.51 -35.10
CA GLU A 98 0.67 6.39 -35.67
C GLU A 98 1.37 7.18 -34.55
N GLN A 99 2.69 7.30 -34.61
CA GLN A 99 3.43 8.14 -33.67
C GLN A 99 2.96 9.59 -33.78
N ALA A 100 2.81 10.25 -32.63
CA ALA A 100 2.45 11.66 -32.59
C ALA A 100 3.67 12.48 -33.04
N GLU A 101 3.62 13.03 -34.25
CA GLU A 101 4.50 14.13 -34.64
C GLU A 101 4.11 15.35 -33.79
N ASN A 102 4.99 15.74 -32.88
CA ASN A 102 4.77 16.86 -31.98
C ASN A 102 4.66 18.18 -32.76
N ARG A 103 3.43 18.63 -33.00
CA ARG A 103 3.08 20.05 -32.94
C ARG A 103 2.07 20.23 -31.82
N LEU A 104 2.60 20.34 -30.60
CA LEU A 104 1.87 20.79 -29.43
C LEU A 104 1.28 22.18 -29.75
N SER A 105 -0.02 22.37 -29.56
CA SER A 105 -0.52 23.72 -29.24
C SER A 105 0.29 24.19 -28.05
N GLU A 106 0.87 25.38 -28.14
CA GLU A 106 1.79 25.92 -27.14
C GLU A 106 1.18 25.80 -25.74
N VAL A 107 1.65 24.80 -24.98
CA VAL A 107 1.40 24.70 -23.55
C VAL A 107 2.29 25.77 -22.95
N VAL A 108 1.76 26.98 -22.81
CA VAL A 108 2.47 28.04 -22.11
C VAL A 108 2.54 27.61 -20.64
N VAL A 109 3.71 27.14 -20.21
CA VAL A 109 4.05 27.03 -18.79
C VAL A 109 3.98 28.44 -18.23
N SER A 110 2.83 28.80 -17.65
CA SER A 110 2.56 30.14 -17.16
C SER A 110 2.68 30.18 -15.64
N ALA A 111 3.18 31.29 -15.10
CA ALA A 111 3.16 31.55 -13.65
C ALA A 111 1.75 31.40 -13.05
N ARG A 112 0.72 31.63 -13.87
CA ARG A 112 -0.69 31.59 -13.49
C ARG A 112 -1.18 30.22 -13.04
N GLY A 113 -0.79 29.13 -13.73
CA GLY A 113 -1.20 27.77 -13.34
C GLY A 113 -0.77 27.41 -11.92
N LYS A 114 0.49 27.73 -11.59
CA LYS A 114 1.04 27.55 -10.25
C LYS A 114 0.31 28.40 -9.21
N THR A 115 0.03 29.67 -9.53
CA THR A 115 -0.70 30.59 -8.63
C THR A 115 -2.13 30.12 -8.33
N ILE A 116 -2.81 29.50 -9.31
CA ILE A 116 -4.15 28.91 -9.09
C ILE A 116 -4.05 27.76 -8.08
N VAL A 117 -3.04 26.88 -8.22
CA VAL A 117 -2.81 25.77 -7.29
C VAL A 117 -2.42 26.28 -5.90
N GLU A 118 -1.51 27.25 -5.80
CA GLU A 118 -1.13 27.91 -4.54
C GLU A 118 -2.38 28.46 -3.83
N ARG A 119 -3.23 29.19 -4.56
CA ARG A 119 -4.48 29.73 -4.01
C ARG A 119 -5.43 28.62 -3.56
N ALA A 120 -5.58 27.55 -4.34
CA ALA A 120 -6.42 26.41 -3.96
C ALA A 120 -5.94 25.75 -2.66
N ILE A 121 -4.62 25.58 -2.48
CA ILE A 121 -4.05 25.03 -1.25
C ILE A 121 -4.34 25.95 -0.05
N THR A 122 -4.16 27.27 -0.20
CA THR A 122 -4.48 28.23 0.89
C THR A 122 -5.96 28.25 1.27
N LYS A 123 -6.84 27.80 0.37
CA LYS A 123 -8.29 27.71 0.60
C LYS A 123 -8.74 26.38 1.18
N ILE A 124 -7.86 25.39 1.36
CA ILE A 124 -8.22 24.10 1.98
C ILE A 124 -8.92 24.28 3.35
N PRO A 125 -8.42 25.11 4.29
CA PRO A 125 -9.07 25.28 5.59
C PRO A 125 -10.46 25.93 5.55
N VAL A 126 -10.84 26.54 4.42
CA VAL A 126 -12.15 27.18 4.22
C VAL A 126 -13.10 26.26 3.46
N ASN A 127 -12.58 25.54 2.47
CA ASN A 127 -13.39 24.70 1.58
C ASN A 127 -13.61 23.27 2.11
N TYR A 128 -12.83 22.81 3.09
CA TYR A 128 -12.88 21.45 3.62
C TYR A 128 -12.98 21.46 5.15
N SER A 129 -13.47 20.37 5.72
CA SER A 129 -13.69 20.29 7.17
C SER A 129 -12.38 20.48 7.95
N THR A 130 -12.40 21.43 8.88
CA THR A 130 -11.35 21.63 9.89
C THR A 130 -11.62 20.84 11.17
N LYS A 131 -12.82 20.26 11.31
CA LYS A 131 -13.26 19.44 12.44
C LYS A 131 -13.23 17.95 12.10
N PRO A 132 -13.10 17.06 13.10
CA PRO A 132 -13.18 15.63 12.87
C PRO A 132 -14.53 15.20 12.30
N PHE A 133 -14.50 14.20 11.41
CA PHE A 133 -15.70 13.58 10.85
C PHE A 133 -15.44 12.13 10.47
N ILE A 134 -16.52 11.36 10.31
CA ILE A 134 -16.47 10.00 9.74
C ILE A 134 -17.16 10.00 8.38
N ALA A 135 -16.43 9.58 7.35
CA ALA A 135 -17.01 9.25 6.04
C ALA A 135 -17.30 7.75 5.99
N ASN A 136 -18.56 7.38 5.80
CA ASN A 136 -18.96 6.00 5.57
C ASN A 136 -18.94 5.73 4.06
N GLY A 137 -18.51 4.55 3.66
CA GLY A 137 -18.48 4.18 2.25
C GLY A 137 -18.42 2.68 2.02
N ILE A 138 -18.45 2.34 0.74
CA ILE A 138 -18.11 1.01 0.26
C ILE A 138 -16.74 1.03 -0.41
N VAL A 139 -16.06 -0.10 -0.36
CA VAL A 139 -14.77 -0.30 -1.01
C VAL A 139 -14.77 -1.61 -1.77
N ARG A 140 -14.16 -1.63 -2.95
CA ARG A 140 -13.90 -2.83 -3.72
C ARG A 140 -12.40 -2.98 -3.92
N LEU A 141 -11.87 -4.11 -3.47
CA LEU A 141 -10.50 -4.52 -3.75
C LEU A 141 -10.53 -5.60 -4.82
N TYR A 142 -9.74 -5.43 -5.86
CA TYR A 142 -9.54 -6.46 -6.89
C TYR A 142 -8.06 -6.66 -7.16
N ASN A 143 -7.65 -7.91 -7.27
CA ASN A 143 -6.29 -8.27 -7.62
C ASN A 143 -6.28 -9.53 -8.46
N ILE A 144 -5.49 -9.53 -9.52
CA ILE A 144 -5.35 -10.64 -10.45
C ILE A 144 -3.89 -10.90 -10.79
N VAL A 145 -3.57 -12.17 -11.04
CA VAL A 145 -2.29 -12.62 -11.58
C VAL A 145 -2.58 -13.50 -12.78
N ASN A 146 -2.00 -13.17 -13.94
CA ASN A 146 -2.03 -13.98 -15.17
C ASN A 146 -3.43 -14.51 -15.52
N ASP A 147 -4.39 -13.60 -15.75
CA ASP A 147 -5.78 -13.81 -16.23
C ASP A 147 -6.70 -14.75 -15.40
N SER A 148 -6.18 -15.69 -14.62
CA SER A 148 -6.96 -16.58 -13.74
C SER A 148 -6.13 -17.41 -12.74
N ASP A 149 -4.79 -17.29 -12.73
CA ASP A 149 -3.96 -18.07 -11.81
C ASP A 149 -4.29 -17.76 -10.35
N TYR A 150 -4.41 -16.47 -10.03
CA TYR A 150 -4.85 -15.94 -8.73
C TYR A 150 -5.84 -14.82 -8.96
N PHE A 151 -7.00 -14.92 -8.32
CA PHE A 151 -8.00 -13.87 -8.28
C PHE A 151 -8.43 -13.65 -6.84
N TYR A 152 -8.36 -12.39 -6.39
CA TYR A 152 -8.88 -11.97 -5.11
C TYR A 152 -9.74 -10.72 -5.29
N LYS A 153 -11.01 -10.84 -4.94
CA LYS A 153 -11.96 -9.74 -4.84
C LYS A 153 -12.42 -9.63 -3.38
N SER A 154 -12.55 -8.41 -2.89
CA SER A 154 -13.11 -8.12 -1.57
C SER A 154 -13.98 -6.89 -1.66
N ASP A 155 -15.28 -7.07 -1.44
CA ASP A 155 -16.23 -5.98 -1.26
C ASP A 155 -16.35 -5.72 0.24
N GLY A 156 -16.30 -4.46 0.65
CA GLY A 156 -16.28 -4.09 2.06
C GLY A 156 -17.07 -2.82 2.37
N ILE A 157 -17.57 -2.75 3.60
CA ILE A 157 -18.22 -1.56 4.17
C ILE A 157 -17.22 -0.92 5.13
N VAL A 158 -16.88 0.34 4.90
CA VAL A 158 -15.83 1.04 5.65
C VAL A 158 -16.32 2.33 6.29
N GLN A 159 -15.68 2.67 7.40
CA GLN A 159 -15.72 4.00 7.98
C GLN A 159 -14.31 4.59 7.96
N ILE A 160 -14.21 5.85 7.56
CA ILE A 160 -12.94 6.58 7.50
C ILE A 160 -13.04 7.74 8.46
N TYR A 161 -12.21 7.73 9.49
CA TYR A 161 -12.10 8.83 10.44
C TYR A 161 -11.06 9.84 9.93
N TYR A 162 -11.52 11.07 9.75
CA TYR A 162 -10.73 12.24 9.38
C TYR A 162 -10.60 13.16 10.59
N THR A 163 -9.40 13.69 10.82
CA THR A 163 -9.16 14.66 11.91
C THR A 163 -9.45 16.09 11.48
N SER A 164 -8.79 16.56 10.43
CA SER A 164 -8.92 17.92 9.90
C SER A 164 -8.14 18.06 8.58
N TYR A 165 -8.75 18.57 7.51
CA TYR A 165 -8.03 18.81 6.24
C TYR A 165 -6.94 19.89 6.35
N ALA A 166 -6.98 20.74 7.38
CA ALA A 166 -6.00 21.81 7.57
C ALA A 166 -4.63 21.33 8.09
N SER A 167 -4.54 20.09 8.58
CA SER A 167 -3.29 19.53 9.10
C SER A 167 -2.48 18.82 8.00
N THR A 168 -1.16 18.98 8.04
CA THR A 168 -0.22 18.31 7.12
C THR A 168 0.30 16.96 7.64
N LYS A 169 0.00 16.61 8.90
CA LYS A 169 0.48 15.37 9.56
C LYS A 169 -0.58 14.28 9.66
N ASN A 170 -1.46 14.20 8.68
CA ASN A 170 -2.67 13.39 8.78
C ASN A 170 -2.50 11.94 8.31
N SER A 171 -2.80 10.99 9.19
CA SER A 171 -3.13 9.61 8.80
C SER A 171 -4.64 9.43 8.74
N LEU A 172 -5.09 8.65 7.76
CA LEU A 172 -6.48 8.20 7.70
C LEU A 172 -6.56 7.00 8.63
N SER A 173 -7.60 6.94 9.48
CA SER A 173 -7.92 5.73 10.22
C SER A 173 -9.12 5.09 9.54
N ILE A 174 -8.99 3.83 9.16
CA ILE A 174 -10.02 3.11 8.41
C ILE A 174 -10.47 1.94 9.27
N ASN A 175 -11.77 1.89 9.53
CA ASN A 175 -12.44 0.76 10.16
C ASN A 175 -13.22 -0.01 9.09
N LEU A 176 -13.00 -1.32 9.02
CA LEU A 176 -13.77 -2.21 8.16
C LEU A 176 -14.88 -2.85 8.99
N LEU A 177 -16.12 -2.52 8.69
CA LEU A 177 -17.28 -3.02 9.44
C LEU A 177 -17.65 -4.44 9.02
N GLN A 178 -17.62 -4.72 7.71
CA GLN A 178 -18.00 -6.01 7.16
C GLN A 178 -17.35 -6.19 5.78
N ASN A 179 -17.03 -7.43 5.39
CA ASN A 179 -16.55 -7.73 4.04
C ASN A 179 -17.01 -9.10 3.52
N LYS A 180 -17.14 -9.18 2.18
CA LYS A 180 -17.32 -10.42 1.44
C LYS A 180 -16.18 -10.61 0.45
N ASP A 181 -15.52 -11.75 0.58
CA ASP A 181 -14.35 -12.08 -0.22
C ASP A 181 -14.66 -13.18 -1.23
N THR A 182 -14.10 -13.04 -2.42
CA THR A 182 -14.01 -14.12 -3.40
C THR A 182 -12.53 -14.37 -3.70
N LEU A 183 -12.08 -15.58 -3.39
CA LEU A 183 -10.72 -16.03 -3.66
C LEU A 183 -10.79 -17.24 -4.60
N ILE A 184 -10.14 -17.12 -5.76
CA ILE A 184 -9.96 -18.22 -6.71
C ILE A 184 -8.45 -18.42 -6.89
N GLN A 185 -8.01 -19.66 -6.74
CA GLN A 185 -6.61 -20.03 -6.86
C GLN A 185 -6.53 -21.28 -7.74
N ASN A 186 -5.76 -21.18 -8.82
CA ASN A 186 -5.46 -22.34 -9.64
C ASN A 186 -4.43 -23.22 -8.93
N SER A 187 -4.84 -24.40 -8.47
CA SER A 187 -3.95 -25.37 -7.81
C SER A 187 -2.87 -25.95 -8.71
N GLN A 188 -3.05 -25.88 -10.04
CA GLN A 188 -2.05 -26.28 -11.04
C GLN A 188 -1.08 -25.14 -11.39
N SER A 189 -1.34 -23.92 -10.93
CA SER A 189 -0.44 -22.80 -11.17
C SER A 189 0.83 -22.95 -10.33
N LYS A 190 1.99 -22.64 -10.92
CA LYS A 190 3.28 -22.58 -10.20
C LYS A 190 3.29 -21.60 -9.02
N TYR A 191 2.27 -20.75 -8.88
CA TYR A 191 2.12 -19.78 -7.80
C TYR A 191 1.33 -20.32 -6.59
N PHE A 192 0.66 -21.47 -6.69
CA PHE A 192 -0.16 -22.05 -5.60
C PHE A 192 0.64 -22.43 -4.38
N GLU A 193 1.73 -23.12 -4.62
CA GLU A 193 2.68 -23.51 -3.60
C GLU A 193 3.95 -22.66 -3.70
N ASN A 194 3.92 -21.41 -4.16
CA ASN A 194 5.15 -20.62 -4.27
C ASN A 194 5.46 -19.83 -2.98
N PRO A 195 6.70 -19.87 -2.47
CA PRO A 195 7.12 -19.04 -1.34
C PRO A 195 7.12 -17.53 -1.67
N GLY A 196 6.92 -17.15 -2.93
CA GLY A 196 6.74 -15.79 -3.42
C GLY A 196 5.32 -15.44 -3.86
N LYS A 197 4.29 -16.20 -3.47
CA LYS A 197 2.89 -15.86 -3.83
C LYS A 197 2.54 -14.41 -3.45
N PRO A 198 1.91 -13.62 -4.34
CA PRO A 198 1.52 -12.24 -4.03
C PRO A 198 0.62 -12.21 -2.79
N ARG A 199 0.99 -11.40 -1.80
CA ARG A 199 0.14 -11.09 -0.66
C ARG A 199 -0.37 -9.68 -0.87
N TRP A 200 -1.67 -9.56 -1.10
CA TRP A 200 -2.33 -8.27 -1.18
C TRP A 200 -2.37 -7.68 0.23
N VAL A 201 -1.48 -6.74 0.46
CA VAL A 201 -1.28 -6.08 1.74
C VAL A 201 -1.73 -4.64 1.61
N GLY A 202 -2.42 -4.13 2.62
CA GLY A 202 -2.80 -2.73 2.71
C GLY A 202 -3.83 -2.28 1.67
N GLY A 203 -4.61 -3.20 1.09
CA GLY A 203 -5.61 -2.85 0.07
C GLY A 203 -6.70 -1.93 0.61
N TYR A 204 -7.20 -2.20 1.81
CA TYR A 204 -8.14 -1.30 2.49
C TYR A 204 -7.50 0.04 2.90
N HIS A 205 -6.20 0.04 3.20
CA HIS A 205 -5.45 1.24 3.55
C HIS A 205 -5.06 2.09 2.31
N SER A 206 -5.34 1.61 1.08
CA SER A 206 -5.01 2.36 -0.13
C SER A 206 -6.06 3.39 -0.53
N ILE A 207 -7.06 3.66 0.31
CA ILE A 207 -8.00 4.77 0.07
C ILE A 207 -7.21 6.09 0.09
N PHE A 208 -7.26 6.81 -1.05
CA PHE A 208 -6.43 7.98 -1.28
C PHE A 208 -7.28 9.22 -1.50
N ASP A 209 -7.21 10.13 -0.52
CA ASP A 209 -7.76 11.48 -0.58
C ASP A 209 -6.57 12.45 -0.70
N PHE A 210 -6.32 12.95 -1.91
CA PHE A 210 -5.13 13.76 -2.16
C PHE A 210 -5.19 15.10 -1.43
N VAL A 211 -6.36 15.73 -1.31
CA VAL A 211 -6.51 17.00 -0.57
C VAL A 211 -6.23 16.81 0.92
N TYR A 212 -6.66 15.69 1.51
CA TYR A 212 -6.34 15.37 2.91
C TYR A 212 -4.87 15.00 3.11
N LYS A 213 -4.27 14.31 2.14
CA LYS A 213 -2.88 13.83 2.21
C LYS A 213 -1.84 14.89 1.87
N GLN A 214 -2.22 15.90 1.09
CA GLN A 214 -1.35 16.99 0.61
C GLN A 214 0.01 16.49 0.07
N PRO A 215 0.02 15.61 -0.96
CA PRO A 215 1.25 15.13 -1.59
C PRO A 215 2.05 16.29 -2.20
N ASP A 216 3.31 16.05 -2.55
CA ASP A 216 4.26 17.08 -2.97
C ASP A 216 3.74 18.04 -4.06
N TYR A 217 2.95 17.54 -5.03
CA TYR A 217 2.36 18.36 -6.11
C TYR A 217 1.23 19.30 -5.66
N ILE A 218 0.75 19.22 -4.42
CA ILE A 218 -0.10 20.23 -3.77
C ILE A 218 0.40 20.61 -2.36
N ASN A 219 1.70 20.47 -2.10
CA ASN A 219 2.32 20.91 -0.86
C ASN A 219 3.07 22.21 -1.10
N LEU A 220 2.68 23.30 -0.42
CA LEU A 220 3.26 24.64 -0.61
C LEU A 220 4.80 24.66 -0.60
N SER A 221 5.43 23.86 0.27
CA SER A 221 6.90 23.80 0.38
C SER A 221 7.59 23.04 -0.76
N ARG A 222 6.83 22.27 -1.55
CA ARG A 222 7.33 21.37 -2.60
C ARG A 222 6.81 21.73 -4.00
N LEU A 223 5.93 22.73 -4.15
CA LEU A 223 5.40 23.15 -5.46
C LEU A 223 6.49 23.51 -6.48
N ASN A 224 7.66 23.97 -6.03
CA ASN A 224 8.76 24.30 -6.93
C ASN A 224 9.38 23.07 -7.61
N ASP A 225 9.13 21.86 -7.09
CA ASP A 225 9.58 20.60 -7.69
C ASP A 225 8.70 20.18 -8.88
N TYR A 226 7.59 20.89 -9.11
CA TYR A 226 6.62 20.61 -10.16
C TYR A 226 6.46 21.80 -11.12
N GLN A 227 6.05 21.49 -12.35
CA GLN A 227 5.54 22.46 -13.32
C GLN A 227 4.03 22.38 -13.34
N TYR A 228 3.37 23.53 -13.55
CA TYR A 228 1.91 23.63 -13.63
C TYR A 228 1.52 24.37 -14.90
N ALA A 229 0.64 23.78 -15.69
CA ALA A 229 0.13 24.35 -16.93
C ALA A 229 -1.40 24.47 -16.87
N GLU A 230 -1.92 25.68 -16.99
CA GLU A 230 -3.36 25.92 -17.12
C GLU A 230 -3.78 25.60 -18.56
N ARG A 231 -4.61 24.57 -18.76
CA ARG A 231 -5.24 24.31 -20.06
C ARG A 231 -6.36 25.31 -20.39
N GLY A 232 -6.93 25.91 -19.35
CA GLY A 232 -8.04 26.84 -19.42
C GLY A 232 -9.16 26.46 -18.46
N LYS A 233 -10.38 26.91 -18.78
CA LYS A 233 -11.60 26.59 -18.03
C LYS A 233 -12.40 25.50 -18.75
N SER A 234 -13.02 24.61 -17.98
CA SER A 234 -13.92 23.56 -18.49
C SER A 234 -15.08 23.33 -17.54
N ILE A 235 -15.98 22.43 -17.91
CA ILE A 235 -17.04 21.92 -17.03
C ILE A 235 -16.62 20.53 -16.52
N PHE A 236 -16.62 20.35 -15.20
CA PHE A 236 -16.38 19.07 -14.54
C PHE A 236 -17.49 18.82 -13.51
N GLU A 237 -18.22 17.72 -13.64
CA GLU A 237 -19.40 17.39 -12.82
C GLU A 237 -20.35 18.60 -12.62
N ASN A 238 -20.72 19.25 -13.71
CA ASN A 238 -21.59 20.44 -13.75
C ASN A 238 -21.04 21.70 -13.05
N ARG A 239 -19.72 21.78 -12.83
CA ARG A 239 -19.06 22.97 -12.28
C ARG A 239 -18.04 23.55 -13.23
N SER A 240 -17.94 24.88 -13.26
CA SER A 240 -16.87 25.56 -14.00
C SER A 240 -15.56 25.44 -13.23
N VAL A 241 -14.56 24.80 -13.83
CA VAL A 241 -13.26 24.52 -13.21
C VAL A 241 -12.11 25.06 -14.04
N TYR A 242 -11.04 25.49 -13.37
CA TYR A 242 -9.70 25.54 -13.95
C TYR A 242 -9.18 24.10 -14.11
N VAL A 243 -8.61 23.81 -15.28
CA VAL A 243 -7.97 22.53 -15.57
C VAL A 243 -6.47 22.75 -15.57
N ILE A 244 -5.80 22.25 -14.53
CA ILE A 244 -4.37 22.48 -14.32
C ILE A 244 -3.63 21.15 -14.43
N ASP A 245 -2.79 21.02 -15.45
CA ASP A 245 -1.85 19.90 -15.52
C ASP A 245 -0.65 20.16 -14.62
N PHE A 246 -0.09 19.08 -14.07
CA PHE A 246 1.16 19.14 -13.33
C PHE A 246 2.10 18.00 -13.72
N PHE A 247 3.40 18.27 -13.67
CA PHE A 247 4.47 17.32 -14.00
C PHE A 247 5.65 17.52 -13.06
N SER A 248 6.22 16.44 -12.55
CA SER A 248 7.46 16.52 -11.77
C SER A 248 8.65 16.94 -12.65
N LYS A 249 9.51 17.83 -12.15
CA LYS A 249 10.69 18.31 -12.87
C LYS A 249 11.85 17.31 -12.89
N ASN A 250 12.07 16.61 -11.77
CA ASN A 250 13.37 15.97 -11.50
C ASN A 250 13.36 14.44 -11.53
N ASN A 251 12.21 13.81 -11.29
CA ASN A 251 12.11 12.34 -11.24
C ASN A 251 11.13 11.76 -12.25
N SER A 252 10.30 12.58 -12.91
CA SER A 252 9.22 12.14 -13.81
C SER A 252 8.32 11.04 -13.21
N GLU A 253 8.24 10.95 -11.87
CA GLU A 253 7.54 9.85 -11.18
C GLU A 253 6.07 10.16 -10.93
N THR A 254 5.62 11.41 -11.12
CA THR A 254 4.23 11.78 -10.87
C THR A 254 3.81 12.94 -11.77
N GLU A 255 2.66 12.77 -12.39
CA GLU A 255 2.00 13.76 -13.23
C GLU A 255 0.48 13.63 -13.10
N GLY A 256 -0.25 14.60 -13.64
CA GLY A 256 -1.71 14.53 -13.65
C GLY A 256 -2.39 15.83 -13.99
N THR A 257 -3.69 15.86 -13.75
CA THR A 257 -4.56 17.02 -13.96
C THR A 257 -5.37 17.26 -12.69
N LEU A 258 -5.33 18.48 -12.18
CA LEU A 258 -6.14 18.99 -11.08
C LEU A 258 -7.35 19.75 -11.63
N TYR A 259 -8.53 19.48 -11.06
CA TYR A 259 -9.75 20.21 -11.36
C TYR A 259 -10.06 21.13 -10.18
N ILE A 260 -10.00 22.44 -10.40
CA ILE A 260 -10.14 23.45 -9.35
C ILE A 260 -11.34 24.35 -9.66
N ASP A 261 -12.30 24.40 -8.74
CA ASP A 261 -13.50 25.23 -8.88
C ASP A 261 -13.16 26.71 -9.10
N THR A 262 -13.78 27.34 -10.10
CA THR A 262 -13.42 28.71 -10.49
C THR A 262 -13.89 29.78 -9.50
N ALA A 263 -14.90 29.49 -8.69
CA ALA A 263 -15.47 30.44 -7.74
C ALA A 263 -14.82 30.32 -6.35
N SER A 264 -14.70 29.10 -5.84
CA SER A 264 -14.20 28.82 -4.48
C SER A 264 -12.71 28.46 -4.41
N TYR A 265 -12.08 28.14 -5.55
CA TYR A 265 -10.75 27.53 -5.61
C TYR A 265 -10.65 26.19 -4.85
N ALA A 266 -11.76 25.47 -4.67
CA ALA A 266 -11.73 24.11 -4.12
C ALA A 266 -11.20 23.11 -5.15
N PHE A 267 -10.46 22.09 -4.71
CA PHE A 267 -10.14 20.94 -5.54
C PHE A 267 -11.38 20.03 -5.67
N VAL A 268 -11.96 19.95 -6.85
CA VAL A 268 -13.18 19.16 -7.07
C VAL A 268 -12.89 17.76 -7.61
N GLY A 269 -11.66 17.54 -8.08
CA GLY A 269 -11.15 16.23 -8.45
C GLY A 269 -9.72 16.28 -8.98
N ALA A 270 -9.17 15.10 -9.24
CA ALA A 270 -7.88 14.95 -9.92
C ALA A 270 -7.78 13.61 -10.65
N ASP A 271 -7.04 13.62 -11.75
CA ASP A 271 -6.51 12.45 -12.42
C ASP A 271 -4.99 12.44 -12.20
N ILE A 272 -4.45 11.39 -11.57
CA ILE A 272 -3.04 11.32 -11.17
C ILE A 272 -2.44 10.04 -11.71
N THR A 273 -1.25 10.14 -12.31
CA THR A 273 -0.44 8.98 -12.67
C THR A 273 0.87 9.01 -11.91
N GLN A 274 1.20 7.89 -11.27
CA GLN A 274 2.45 7.68 -10.56
C GLN A 274 3.22 6.54 -11.22
N TYR A 275 4.52 6.74 -11.40
CA TYR A 275 5.42 5.79 -12.04
C TYR A 275 6.47 5.27 -11.05
N ASN A 276 6.94 4.05 -11.30
CA ASN A 276 8.12 3.47 -10.62
C ASN A 276 8.07 3.54 -9.08
N ILE A 277 6.89 3.33 -8.49
CA ILE A 277 6.71 3.40 -7.04
C ILE A 277 7.48 2.24 -6.38
N LYS A 278 8.52 2.60 -5.64
CA LYS A 278 9.36 1.66 -4.89
C LYS A 278 9.13 1.86 -3.40
N GLU A 279 8.64 0.83 -2.74
CA GLU A 279 8.50 0.81 -1.29
C GLU A 279 9.22 -0.42 -0.72
N ILE A 280 9.99 -0.21 0.34
CA ILE A 280 10.73 -1.29 1.01
C ILE A 280 9.73 -2.34 1.50
N PHE A 281 10.02 -3.62 1.22
CA PHE A 281 9.16 -4.77 1.53
C PHE A 281 7.86 -4.89 0.72
N PHE A 282 7.71 -4.13 -0.37
CA PHE A 282 6.61 -4.29 -1.33
C PHE A 282 7.16 -4.57 -2.74
N ILE A 283 6.35 -5.24 -3.56
CA ILE A 283 6.67 -5.40 -4.99
C ILE A 283 6.52 -4.02 -5.63
N PRO A 284 7.54 -3.51 -6.34
CA PRO A 284 7.45 -2.20 -6.98
C PRO A 284 6.25 -2.11 -7.92
N ILE A 285 5.66 -0.94 -8.03
CA ILE A 285 4.55 -0.65 -8.94
C ILE A 285 5.12 0.12 -10.13
N SER A 286 4.90 -0.37 -11.34
CA SER A 286 5.39 0.27 -12.56
C SER A 286 4.60 1.54 -12.85
N VAL A 287 3.27 1.44 -12.73
CA VAL A 287 2.35 2.55 -12.89
C VAL A 287 1.13 2.37 -12.00
N ALA A 288 0.68 3.45 -11.38
CA ALA A 288 -0.62 3.58 -10.73
C ALA A 288 -1.35 4.79 -11.30
N ARG A 289 -2.61 4.63 -11.68
CA ARG A 289 -3.51 5.67 -12.16
C ARG A 289 -4.64 5.83 -11.17
N LEU A 290 -4.86 7.05 -10.72
CA LEU A 290 -5.85 7.38 -9.70
C LEU A 290 -6.80 8.44 -10.26
N HIS A 291 -8.09 8.23 -10.05
CA HIS A 291 -9.15 9.20 -10.30
C HIS A 291 -9.85 9.48 -8.98
N VAL A 292 -9.88 10.73 -8.53
CA VAL A 292 -10.51 11.14 -7.27
C VAL A 292 -11.48 12.29 -7.53
N THR A 293 -12.68 12.23 -6.98
CA THR A 293 -13.66 13.32 -7.04
C THR A 293 -14.21 13.65 -5.66
N TYR A 294 -14.69 14.89 -5.53
CA TYR A 294 -15.27 15.42 -4.31
C TYR A 294 -16.72 15.85 -4.53
N GLN A 295 -17.49 15.92 -3.45
CA GLN A 295 -18.84 16.44 -3.42
C GLN A 295 -18.98 17.50 -2.34
N LEU A 296 -19.92 18.43 -2.55
CA LEU A 296 -20.25 19.47 -1.60
C LEU A 296 -21.38 18.99 -0.68
N ILE A 297 -21.19 19.05 0.63
CA ILE A 297 -22.19 18.75 1.66
C ILE A 297 -22.09 19.85 2.72
N ASN A 298 -23.19 20.57 2.97
CA ASN A 298 -23.22 21.68 3.93
C ASN A 298 -22.05 22.67 3.76
N ASP A 299 -21.87 23.15 2.52
CA ASP A 299 -20.84 24.11 2.09
C ASP A 299 -19.37 23.66 2.22
N LEU A 300 -19.14 22.39 2.59
CA LEU A 300 -17.80 21.81 2.68
C LEU A 300 -17.63 20.65 1.71
N TRP A 301 -16.40 20.48 1.22
CA TRP A 301 -16.05 19.42 0.29
C TRP A 301 -15.58 18.16 1.01
N TYR A 302 -16.09 17.03 0.56
CA TYR A 302 -15.74 15.70 1.06
C TYR A 302 -15.45 14.77 -0.12
N ILE A 303 -14.56 13.79 0.09
CA ILE A 303 -14.31 12.77 -0.92
C ILE A 303 -15.63 12.07 -1.31
N LYS A 304 -15.83 11.89 -2.61
CA LYS A 304 -17.04 11.27 -3.19
C LYS A 304 -16.71 9.89 -3.72
N HIS A 305 -15.70 9.83 -4.57
CA HIS A 305 -15.31 8.61 -5.26
C HIS A 305 -13.80 8.59 -5.47
N MET A 306 -13.21 7.40 -5.35
CA MET A 306 -11.85 7.13 -5.76
C MET A 306 -11.81 5.83 -6.55
N HIS A 307 -11.08 5.86 -7.65
CA HIS A 307 -10.74 4.70 -8.45
C HIS A 307 -9.22 4.67 -8.65
N THR A 308 -8.60 3.51 -8.44
CA THR A 308 -7.18 3.29 -8.69
C THR A 308 -6.97 2.02 -9.49
N GLU A 309 -6.18 2.10 -10.55
CA GLU A 309 -5.63 0.96 -11.28
C GLU A 309 -4.12 0.97 -11.19
N ALA A 310 -3.50 -0.18 -10.95
CA ALA A 310 -2.06 -0.27 -10.88
C ALA A 310 -1.52 -1.59 -11.38
N LYS A 311 -0.29 -1.52 -11.90
CA LYS A 311 0.46 -2.66 -12.44
C LYS A 311 1.78 -2.79 -11.70
N HIS A 312 2.12 -4.00 -11.26
CA HIS A 312 3.39 -4.25 -10.61
C HIS A 312 4.54 -4.41 -11.62
N VAL A 313 5.76 -4.05 -11.20
CA VAL A 313 7.01 -4.42 -11.90
C VAL A 313 7.25 -5.90 -11.61
N SER A 314 6.74 -6.79 -12.45
CA SER A 314 7.01 -8.23 -12.33
C SER A 314 6.99 -8.89 -13.71
N GLU A 315 7.63 -10.06 -13.86
CA GLU A 315 7.53 -10.89 -15.07
C GLU A 315 6.08 -11.31 -15.39
N ASN A 316 5.16 -11.17 -14.43
CA ASN A 316 3.76 -11.52 -14.53
C ASN A 316 2.87 -10.28 -14.67
N ASP A 317 1.73 -10.45 -15.34
CA ASP A 317 0.66 -9.45 -15.35
C ASP A 317 -0.07 -9.48 -14.00
N ASN A 318 0.55 -8.84 -13.01
CA ASN A 318 -0.02 -8.56 -11.70
C ASN A 318 -0.63 -7.16 -11.72
N ASN A 319 -1.95 -7.12 -11.75
CA ASN A 319 -2.74 -5.90 -11.76
C ASN A 319 -3.63 -5.86 -10.52
N TYR A 320 -3.83 -4.66 -9.99
CA TYR A 320 -4.82 -4.44 -8.96
C TYR A 320 -5.66 -3.21 -9.24
N LEU A 321 -6.90 -3.26 -8.73
CA LEU A 321 -7.86 -2.18 -8.80
C LEU A 321 -8.46 -1.93 -7.43
N ARG A 322 -8.74 -0.66 -7.13
CA ARG A 322 -9.36 -0.22 -5.88
C ARG A 322 -10.43 0.79 -6.21
N ASP A 323 -11.65 0.56 -5.73
CA ASP A 323 -12.71 1.56 -5.74
C ASP A 323 -13.09 1.92 -4.31
N PHE A 324 -13.40 3.18 -4.09
CA PHE A 324 -14.08 3.67 -2.91
C PHE A 324 -15.23 4.59 -3.33
N VAL A 325 -16.40 4.37 -2.74
CA VAL A 325 -17.59 5.21 -2.96
C VAL A 325 -18.12 5.66 -1.60
N PHE A 326 -18.24 6.96 -1.45
CA PHE A 326 -18.85 7.59 -0.29
C PHE A 326 -20.36 7.28 -0.24
N THR A 327 -20.90 7.07 0.96
CA THR A 327 -22.33 6.82 1.18
C THR A 327 -22.98 7.79 2.15
N SER A 328 -22.31 8.17 3.24
CA SER A 328 -22.86 9.10 4.23
C SER A 328 -21.78 9.73 5.10
N LEU A 329 -22.14 10.84 5.77
CA LEU A 329 -21.27 11.62 6.65
C LEU A 329 -21.80 11.58 8.09
N ASP A 330 -20.90 11.44 9.06
CA ASP A 330 -21.17 11.71 10.48
C ASP A 330 -20.24 12.83 10.98
N THR A 331 -20.85 13.90 11.52
CA THR A 331 -20.19 15.09 12.05
C THR A 331 -20.57 15.42 13.49
N ILE A 332 -21.48 14.67 14.14
CA ILE A 332 -22.08 15.08 15.42
C ILE A 332 -21.31 14.47 16.60
N ASN A 333 -21.18 13.15 16.63
CA ASN A 333 -20.61 12.42 17.77
C ASN A 333 -19.34 11.66 17.36
N VAL A 334 -18.48 12.35 16.63
CA VAL A 334 -17.31 11.76 15.99
C VAL A 334 -16.26 11.40 17.03
N LYS A 335 -15.93 10.11 17.12
CA LYS A 335 -14.85 9.59 17.96
C LYS A 335 -13.82 8.86 17.11
N ALA A 336 -12.56 8.97 17.49
CA ALA A 336 -11.52 8.15 16.89
C ALA A 336 -11.80 6.67 17.16
N PHE A 337 -11.47 5.81 16.19
CA PHE A 337 -11.64 4.37 16.32
C PHE A 337 -10.70 3.78 17.36
N ASP A 338 -11.16 2.72 18.03
CA ASP A 338 -10.28 1.90 18.85
C ASP A 338 -9.22 1.22 17.98
N TYR A 339 -8.00 1.09 18.51
CA TYR A 339 -6.84 0.61 17.74
C TYR A 339 -7.08 -0.76 17.09
N LYS A 340 -7.79 -1.67 17.75
CA LYS A 340 -8.12 -3.01 17.23
C LYS A 340 -9.02 -3.00 15.97
N ASP A 341 -9.71 -1.89 15.74
CA ASP A 341 -10.62 -1.72 14.62
C ASP A 341 -9.96 -0.99 13.45
N ILE A 342 -8.80 -0.36 13.68
CA ILE A 342 -8.05 0.36 12.65
C ILE A 342 -7.27 -0.63 11.78
N ILE A 343 -7.64 -0.71 10.50
CA ILE A 343 -6.87 -1.43 9.48
C ILE A 343 -5.50 -0.77 9.29
N GLN A 344 -4.44 -1.59 9.35
CA GLN A 344 -3.06 -1.13 9.19
C GLN A 344 -2.55 -1.35 7.76
N ARG A 345 -1.64 -0.47 7.30
CA ARG A 345 -1.01 -0.55 5.96
C ARG A 345 -0.37 -1.91 5.66
N ARG A 346 0.10 -2.64 6.68
CA ARG A 346 0.78 -3.94 6.54
C ARG A 346 -0.13 -5.14 6.82
N ASP A 347 -1.43 -4.93 6.97
CA ASP A 347 -2.38 -6.02 7.12
C ASP A 347 -2.64 -6.72 5.80
N GLU A 348 -2.79 -8.04 5.87
CA GLU A 348 -3.06 -8.87 4.70
C GLU A 348 -4.56 -8.93 4.45
N ASN A 349 -5.00 -8.50 3.27
CA ASN A 349 -6.43 -8.39 2.94
C ASN A 349 -7.16 -9.72 3.15
N ILE A 350 -6.57 -10.83 2.70
CA ILE A 350 -7.17 -12.17 2.80
C ILE A 350 -7.40 -12.66 4.24
N LYS A 351 -6.67 -12.11 5.22
CA LYS A 351 -6.79 -12.47 6.64
C LYS A 351 -7.80 -11.60 7.39
N ILE A 352 -8.19 -10.46 6.81
CA ILE A 352 -9.17 -9.57 7.42
C ILE A 352 -10.56 -10.12 7.12
N LYS A 353 -11.22 -10.68 8.14
CA LYS A 353 -12.59 -11.17 8.07
C LYS A 353 -13.42 -10.44 9.11
N ARG A 354 -14.40 -9.68 8.63
CA ARG A 354 -15.39 -8.97 9.43
C ARG A 354 -16.75 -9.50 9.01
N GLU A 355 -17.24 -10.45 9.79
CA GLU A 355 -18.61 -10.95 9.65
C GLU A 355 -19.58 -9.87 10.13
N GLY A 356 -20.77 -9.82 9.54
CA GLY A 356 -21.78 -8.84 9.91
C GLY A 356 -23.17 -9.29 9.52
N ASP A 357 -24.16 -8.47 9.88
CA ASP A 357 -25.57 -8.75 9.65
C ASP A 357 -25.87 -8.90 8.16
N VAL A 358 -26.59 -9.97 7.82
CA VAL A 358 -27.02 -10.27 6.45
C VAL A 358 -27.95 -9.17 5.93
N ASN A 359 -28.87 -8.68 6.76
CA ASN A 359 -29.84 -7.64 6.36
C ASN A 359 -29.14 -6.31 6.06
N ASN A 360 -28.10 -5.99 6.83
CA ASN A 360 -27.30 -4.79 6.58
C ASN A 360 -26.59 -4.90 5.23
N TRP A 361 -26.05 -6.08 4.89
CA TRP A 361 -25.37 -6.28 3.61
C TRP A 361 -26.28 -6.08 2.39
N GLU A 362 -27.54 -6.52 2.44
CA GLU A 362 -28.46 -6.39 1.31
C GLU A 362 -28.60 -4.94 0.83
N LYS A 363 -28.65 -3.98 1.77
CA LYS A 363 -28.65 -2.54 1.47
C LYS A 363 -27.40 -2.11 0.72
N TYR A 364 -26.23 -2.63 1.08
CA TYR A 364 -24.97 -2.25 0.43
C TYR A 364 -24.76 -2.97 -0.91
N ASP A 365 -25.35 -4.17 -1.08
CA ASP A 365 -25.32 -4.89 -2.35
C ASP A 365 -25.98 -4.08 -3.48
N SER A 366 -27.08 -3.36 -3.18
CA SER A 366 -27.69 -2.43 -4.13
C SER A 366 -26.75 -1.28 -4.49
N ILE A 367 -26.03 -0.71 -3.51
CA ILE A 367 -25.07 0.38 -3.76
C ILE A 367 -23.91 -0.10 -4.65
N PHE A 368 -23.41 -1.33 -4.46
CA PHE A 368 -22.41 -1.91 -5.37
C PHE A 368 -22.96 -2.04 -6.80
N ARG A 369 -24.19 -2.56 -6.96
CA ARG A 369 -24.83 -2.73 -8.27
C ARG A 369 -25.10 -1.39 -8.97
N ASP A 370 -25.64 -0.42 -8.24
CA ASP A 370 -25.89 0.93 -8.75
C ASP A 370 -24.58 1.62 -9.14
N GLY A 371 -23.52 1.42 -8.34
CA GLY A 371 -22.18 1.89 -8.66
C GLY A 371 -21.60 1.27 -9.92
N GLU A 372 -21.81 -0.03 -10.14
CA GLU A 372 -21.42 -0.72 -11.39
C GLU A 372 -22.17 -0.16 -12.61
N LEU A 373 -23.47 0.11 -12.48
CA LEU A 373 -24.28 0.73 -13.53
C LEU A 373 -23.83 2.17 -13.83
N ALA A 374 -23.48 2.93 -12.79
CA ALA A 374 -23.00 4.29 -12.89
C ALA A 374 -21.51 4.42 -13.29
N ASN A 375 -20.77 3.29 -13.36
CA ASN A 375 -19.31 3.24 -13.53
C ASN A 375 -18.51 3.98 -12.43
N THR A 376 -19.05 4.03 -11.20
CA THR A 376 -18.33 4.46 -9.99
C THR A 376 -17.82 3.29 -9.16
N VAL A 377 -18.20 2.06 -9.54
CA VAL A 377 -17.60 0.83 -9.04
C VAL A 377 -17.30 -0.03 -10.26
N SER A 378 -16.13 -0.63 -10.28
CA SER A 378 -15.65 -1.41 -11.40
C SER A 378 -16.35 -2.76 -11.42
N LEU A 379 -16.95 -3.11 -12.56
CA LEU A 379 -17.51 -4.44 -12.77
C LEU A 379 -16.37 -5.45 -12.94
N VAL A 380 -16.22 -6.33 -11.95
CA VAL A 380 -15.15 -7.34 -11.89
C VAL A 380 -15.79 -8.72 -11.97
N PRO A 381 -15.92 -9.31 -13.17
CA PRO A 381 -16.47 -10.64 -13.31
C PRO A 381 -15.54 -11.66 -12.66
N VAL A 382 -16.14 -12.65 -11.98
CA VAL A 382 -15.41 -13.76 -11.41
C VAL A 382 -14.85 -14.61 -12.55
N PRO A 383 -13.52 -14.80 -12.65
CA PRO A 383 -12.92 -15.53 -13.76
C PRO A 383 -13.26 -17.01 -13.67
N ARG A 384 -13.47 -17.64 -14.83
CA ARG A 384 -13.51 -19.11 -14.92
C ARG A 384 -12.08 -19.62 -14.89
N LEU A 385 -11.79 -20.56 -13.98
CA LEU A 385 -10.50 -21.23 -13.95
C LEU A 385 -10.26 -21.93 -15.29
N ASN A 386 -9.15 -21.59 -15.96
CA ASN A 386 -8.73 -22.32 -17.14
C ASN A 386 -8.17 -23.70 -16.71
N LYS A 387 -8.97 -24.75 -16.88
CA LYS A 387 -8.60 -26.14 -16.55
C LYS A 387 -7.62 -26.75 -17.57
N GLU A 388 -7.39 -26.10 -18.70
CA GLU A 388 -6.54 -26.59 -19.80
C GLU A 388 -5.09 -26.10 -19.71
N ILE A 389 -4.74 -25.30 -18.69
CA ILE A 389 -3.34 -24.96 -18.45
C ILE A 389 -2.61 -26.27 -18.17
N SER A 390 -1.73 -26.68 -19.10
CA SER A 390 -0.87 -27.84 -18.92
C SER A 390 -0.24 -27.78 -17.54
N PRO A 391 -0.41 -28.82 -16.69
CA PRO A 391 0.26 -28.85 -15.41
C PRO A 391 1.74 -28.63 -15.69
N ILE A 392 2.33 -27.57 -15.14
CA ILE A 392 3.79 -27.46 -15.13
C ILE A 392 4.23 -28.75 -14.44
N THR A 393 5.00 -29.56 -15.16
CA THR A 393 5.55 -30.82 -14.66
C THR A 393 5.99 -30.58 -13.22
N LYS A 394 5.35 -31.28 -12.27
CA LYS A 394 5.58 -31.15 -10.83
C LYS A 394 6.99 -31.62 -10.48
N SER A 395 8.01 -30.94 -10.97
CA SER A 395 9.35 -30.95 -10.40
C SER A 395 9.37 -29.90 -9.30
N THR A 396 8.54 -30.10 -8.26
CA THR A 396 8.78 -29.40 -6.99
C THR A 396 9.99 -30.08 -6.36
N SER A 397 11.19 -29.60 -6.69
CA SER A 397 12.40 -30.04 -6.01
C SER A 397 12.20 -29.93 -4.50
N THR A 398 12.77 -30.84 -3.73
CA THR A 398 12.72 -30.82 -2.25
C THR A 398 13.09 -29.45 -1.68
N MET A 399 13.98 -28.72 -2.37
CA MET A 399 14.35 -27.34 -2.07
C MET A 399 13.14 -26.38 -2.06
N ASN A 400 12.25 -26.45 -3.04
CA ASN A 400 11.07 -25.59 -3.10
C ASN A 400 10.09 -25.87 -1.95
N LYS A 401 9.92 -27.14 -1.56
CA LYS A 401 9.09 -27.51 -0.39
C LYS A 401 9.68 -26.98 0.91
N PHE A 402 11.00 -27.08 1.08
CA PHE A 402 11.70 -26.55 2.25
C PHE A 402 11.63 -25.02 2.33
N VAL A 403 11.86 -24.30 1.22
CA VAL A 403 11.72 -22.84 1.17
C VAL A 403 10.28 -22.41 1.49
N ASN A 404 9.28 -23.15 1.00
CA ASN A 404 7.88 -22.91 1.35
C ASN A 404 7.61 -23.07 2.84
N LEU A 405 8.14 -24.11 3.46
CA LEU A 405 8.00 -24.35 4.88
C LEU A 405 8.60 -23.19 5.69
N ILE A 406 9.83 -22.76 5.34
CA ILE A 406 10.49 -21.60 5.97
C ILE A 406 9.65 -20.34 5.81
N MET A 407 9.16 -20.07 4.60
CA MET A 407 8.36 -18.87 4.36
C MET A 407 7.02 -18.93 5.09
N ASN A 408 6.32 -20.06 5.10
CA ASN A 408 5.09 -20.23 5.86
C ASN A 408 5.31 -20.05 7.36
N TYR A 409 6.41 -20.60 7.89
CA TYR A 409 6.81 -20.35 9.25
C TYR A 409 7.05 -18.86 9.49
N ALA A 410 7.82 -18.17 8.65
CA ALA A 410 8.15 -16.76 8.82
C ALA A 410 6.94 -15.82 8.95
N ARG A 411 5.81 -16.16 8.32
CA ARG A 411 4.67 -15.27 7.96
C ARG A 411 3.63 -14.98 9.06
N ASN A 412 3.87 -15.37 10.32
CA ASN A 412 2.92 -15.24 11.45
C ASN A 412 3.59 -14.61 12.70
N ASP A 413 4.43 -13.60 12.51
CA ASP A 413 5.24 -12.97 13.56
C ASP A 413 6.15 -13.97 14.28
N ASN A 414 6.50 -15.05 13.58
CA ASN A 414 7.41 -16.09 14.07
C ASN A 414 8.87 -15.69 13.89
N ILE A 415 9.15 -14.81 12.92
CA ILE A 415 10.45 -14.17 12.77
C ILE A 415 10.31 -12.71 13.12
N ARG A 416 11.23 -12.23 13.96
CA ARG A 416 11.35 -10.81 14.31
C ARG A 416 12.80 -10.39 14.23
N TRP A 417 13.02 -9.10 14.10
CA TRP A 417 14.33 -8.53 14.38
C TRP A 417 14.22 -7.25 15.18
N GLN A 418 15.20 -7.01 16.02
CA GLN A 418 15.29 -5.85 16.89
C GLN A 418 16.49 -5.02 16.50
N VAL A 419 16.29 -3.71 16.33
CA VAL A 419 17.37 -2.73 16.26
C VAL A 419 17.40 -2.02 17.61
N SER A 420 18.57 -1.97 18.24
CA SER A 420 18.70 -1.52 19.63
C SER A 420 19.89 -0.59 19.83
N PHE A 421 19.75 0.33 20.78
CA PHE A 421 20.85 1.04 21.41
C PHE A 421 20.96 0.55 22.85
N SER A 422 22.12 0.03 23.21
CA SER A 422 22.33 -0.66 24.48
C SER A 422 23.53 -0.10 25.21
N ARG A 423 23.44 0.04 26.53
CA ARG A 423 24.61 0.22 27.39
C ARG A 423 25.23 -1.15 27.67
N LEU A 424 26.54 -1.26 27.55
CA LEU A 424 27.30 -2.47 27.88
C LEU A 424 27.49 -2.59 29.40
N PRO A 425 27.67 -3.81 29.94
CA PRO A 425 27.72 -4.06 31.37
C PRO A 425 29.08 -3.70 32.01
N ILE A 426 29.68 -2.61 31.55
CA ILE A 426 31.05 -2.22 31.82
C ILE A 426 31.23 -0.72 31.57
N ASN A 427 32.08 -0.12 32.39
CA ASN A 427 32.48 1.27 32.32
C ASN A 427 33.97 1.32 32.03
N ILE A 428 34.33 1.78 30.83
CA ILE A 428 35.73 2.01 30.46
C ILE A 428 36.21 3.28 31.13
N LEU A 429 37.21 3.16 32.01
CA LEU A 429 37.81 4.26 32.75
C LEU A 429 39.04 4.83 32.04
N LYS A 430 39.90 3.96 31.49
CA LYS A 430 41.14 4.36 30.79
C LYS A 430 41.59 3.29 29.80
N ILE A 431 42.24 3.69 28.72
CA ILE A 431 43.00 2.79 27.82
C ILE A 431 44.48 3.17 27.98
N GLN A 432 45.31 2.24 28.44
CA GLN A 432 46.71 2.50 28.76
C GLN A 432 47.59 2.62 27.51
N SER A 433 47.17 2.07 26.36
CA SER A 433 47.97 2.07 25.12
C SER A 433 48.08 3.44 24.43
N ASP A 434 47.33 4.46 24.87
CA ASP A 434 47.41 5.84 24.36
C ASP A 434 47.06 6.85 25.47
N PRO A 435 48.04 7.22 26.33
CA PRO A 435 47.79 8.04 27.52
C PRO A 435 47.25 9.45 27.25
N GLN A 436 47.42 9.97 26.03
CA GLN A 436 46.98 11.32 25.67
C GLN A 436 45.54 11.38 25.14
N LYS A 437 44.92 10.24 24.84
CA LYS A 437 43.57 10.20 24.25
C LYS A 437 42.51 9.98 25.33
N LYS A 438 41.74 11.02 25.67
CA LYS A 438 40.54 10.89 26.52
C LYS A 438 39.51 10.02 25.80
N ASN A 439 39.15 8.88 26.40
CA ASN A 439 38.06 8.04 25.87
C ASN A 439 36.72 8.66 26.20
N SER A 440 35.81 8.61 25.23
CA SER A 440 34.45 9.06 25.44
C SER A 440 33.63 7.95 26.10
N SER A 441 32.68 8.33 26.96
CA SER A 441 31.69 7.42 27.55
C SER A 441 30.86 6.67 26.50
N LEU A 442 30.86 7.14 25.25
CA LEU A 442 30.25 6.47 24.10
C LEU A 442 30.83 5.07 23.82
N SER A 443 32.06 4.76 24.26
CA SER A 443 32.63 3.41 24.14
C SER A 443 31.86 2.36 24.94
N ASN A 444 31.09 2.78 25.95
CA ASN A 444 30.28 1.92 26.81
C ASN A 444 28.91 1.58 26.20
N TYR A 445 28.65 1.99 24.96
CA TYR A 445 27.38 1.74 24.27
C TYR A 445 27.58 0.89 23.03
N SER A 446 26.51 0.27 22.53
CA SER A 446 26.53 -0.57 21.34
C SER A 446 25.22 -0.45 20.57
N LEU A 447 25.31 -0.40 19.25
CA LEU A 447 24.18 -0.54 18.35
C LEU A 447 24.01 -2.03 18.01
N GLY A 448 22.88 -2.61 18.39
CA GLY A 448 22.61 -4.04 18.29
C GLY A 448 21.56 -4.39 17.25
N LEU A 449 21.75 -5.54 16.60
CA LEU A 449 20.78 -6.23 15.76
C LEU A 449 20.56 -7.63 16.34
N LEU A 450 19.32 -7.95 16.71
CA LEU A 450 18.91 -9.23 17.28
C LEU A 450 17.84 -9.86 16.41
N TYR A 451 17.96 -11.12 16.04
CA TYR A 451 16.92 -11.90 15.36
C TYR A 451 16.21 -12.80 16.35
N GLU A 452 14.90 -12.95 16.20
CA GLU A 452 14.08 -13.81 17.06
C GLU A 452 13.28 -14.80 16.21
N PHE A 453 13.28 -16.06 16.64
CA PHE A 453 12.59 -17.17 15.99
C PHE A 453 11.70 -17.87 17.01
N ARG A 454 10.39 -17.88 16.76
CA ARG A 454 9.41 -18.55 17.62
C ARG A 454 9.53 -20.06 17.53
N ILE A 455 9.96 -20.73 18.59
CA ILE A 455 10.11 -22.19 18.58
C ILE A 455 8.86 -22.91 19.11
N TYR A 456 8.09 -22.29 20.01
CA TYR A 456 6.86 -22.88 20.55
C TYR A 456 5.95 -21.82 21.18
N LYS A 457 4.69 -21.69 20.74
CA LYS A 457 3.73 -20.70 21.26
C LYS A 457 4.34 -19.30 21.41
N ASN A 458 4.65 -18.85 22.62
CA ASN A 458 5.24 -17.54 22.88
C ASN A 458 6.74 -17.58 23.22
N LEU A 459 7.39 -18.74 23.07
CA LEU A 459 8.81 -18.95 23.30
C LEU A 459 9.60 -18.67 22.03
N PHE A 460 10.62 -17.81 22.14
CA PHE A 460 11.51 -17.38 21.07
C PHE A 460 12.96 -17.72 21.41
N VAL A 461 13.68 -18.24 20.43
CA VAL A 461 15.15 -18.23 20.42
C VAL A 461 15.59 -16.93 19.78
N GLN A 462 16.54 -16.25 20.41
CA GLN A 462 17.07 -14.98 19.95
C GLN A 462 18.57 -15.11 19.70
N TYR A 463 19.05 -14.57 18.59
CA TYR A 463 20.48 -14.53 18.29
C TYR A 463 20.84 -13.20 17.63
N GLY A 464 21.97 -12.63 18.03
CA GLY A 464 22.47 -11.43 17.39
C GLY A 464 23.63 -10.84 18.14
N GLY A 465 23.81 -9.54 17.98
CA GLY A 465 24.98 -8.85 18.50
C GLY A 465 24.97 -7.38 18.14
N GLY A 466 26.04 -6.70 18.50
CA GLY A 466 26.15 -5.26 18.28
C GLY A 466 27.59 -4.81 18.17
N THR A 467 27.73 -3.57 17.72
CA THR A 467 29.00 -2.86 17.68
C THR A 467 28.77 -1.38 17.88
N ASN A 468 29.78 -0.66 18.36
CA ASN A 468 29.79 0.79 18.39
C ASN A 468 30.52 1.42 17.20
N PHE A 469 30.98 0.63 16.23
CA PHE A 469 31.74 1.11 15.08
C PHE A 469 32.99 1.95 15.46
N GLY A 470 33.56 1.72 16.64
CA GLY A 470 34.71 2.48 17.14
C GLY A 470 34.39 3.84 17.77
N LEU A 471 33.10 4.18 17.93
CA LEU A 471 32.67 5.37 18.64
C LEU A 471 33.25 5.40 20.06
N GLY A 472 33.89 6.50 20.41
CA GLY A 472 34.55 6.68 21.70
C GLY A 472 35.97 6.10 21.78
N GLY A 473 36.58 5.72 20.65
CA GLY A 473 38.02 5.39 20.56
C GLY A 473 38.38 3.92 20.78
N LEU A 474 37.42 3.13 21.27
CA LEU A 474 37.55 1.69 21.46
C LEU A 474 36.38 0.98 20.79
N SER A 475 36.68 0.03 19.89
CA SER A 475 35.63 -0.71 19.20
C SER A 475 35.15 -1.88 20.04
N ASN A 476 33.84 -2.15 19.99
CA ASN A 476 33.25 -3.32 20.62
C ASN A 476 32.53 -4.24 19.62
N LYS A 477 32.42 -5.50 20.00
CA LYS A 477 31.61 -6.51 19.34
C LYS A 477 30.94 -7.35 20.40
N THR A 478 29.62 -7.41 20.36
CA THR A 478 28.83 -8.30 21.19
C THR A 478 28.22 -9.40 20.34
N ARG A 479 28.06 -10.59 20.93
CA ARG A 479 27.30 -11.71 20.37
C ARG A 479 26.49 -12.32 21.49
N GLY A 480 25.22 -12.61 21.26
CA GLY A 480 24.33 -13.14 22.29
C GLY A 480 23.34 -14.15 21.71
N TYR A 481 23.00 -15.12 22.56
CA TYR A 481 22.01 -16.16 22.31
C TYR A 481 21.07 -16.19 23.52
N TYR A 482 19.78 -16.04 23.30
CA TYR A 482 18.80 -15.93 24.39
C TYR A 482 17.55 -16.77 24.10
N LEU A 483 16.85 -17.14 25.17
CA LEU A 483 15.49 -17.60 25.16
C LEU A 483 14.61 -16.51 25.76
N ALA A 484 13.49 -16.21 25.13
CA ALA A 484 12.52 -15.22 25.59
C ALA A 484 11.11 -15.79 25.56
N TYR A 485 10.35 -15.64 26.64
CA TYR A 485 8.96 -16.08 26.68
C TYR A 485 8.02 -14.87 26.75
N ASN A 486 7.25 -14.63 25.69
CA ASN A 486 6.40 -13.44 25.57
C ASN A 486 5.07 -13.58 26.33
N LEU A 487 4.88 -12.76 27.36
CA LEU A 487 3.63 -12.57 28.07
C LEU A 487 2.89 -11.36 27.47
N CYS A 488 1.78 -11.61 26.78
CA CYS A 488 1.06 -10.61 26.00
C CYS A 488 -0.20 -10.12 26.73
N PHE A 489 -0.30 -8.81 26.94
CA PHE A 489 -1.39 -8.13 27.62
C PHE A 489 -2.09 -7.13 26.68
N ASN A 490 -3.29 -6.69 27.07
CA ASN A 490 -4.03 -5.62 26.39
C ASN A 490 -4.36 -5.91 24.90
N LYS A 491 -4.78 -7.16 24.61
CA LYS A 491 -5.07 -7.63 23.24
C LYS A 491 -6.17 -6.83 22.52
N GLU A 492 -7.09 -6.24 23.27
CA GLU A 492 -8.19 -5.41 22.75
C GLU A 492 -7.76 -3.99 22.36
N LYS A 493 -6.56 -3.56 22.76
CA LYS A 493 -5.97 -2.27 22.38
C LYS A 493 -4.57 -2.52 21.82
N ARG A 494 -3.60 -1.66 22.13
CA ARG A 494 -2.21 -1.89 21.74
C ARG A 494 -1.58 -2.95 22.62
N LEU A 495 -1.04 -3.98 21.98
CA LEU A 495 -0.38 -5.08 22.66
C LEU A 495 0.81 -4.57 23.50
N VAL A 496 0.82 -4.96 24.77
CA VAL A 496 1.97 -4.81 25.66
C VAL A 496 2.55 -6.20 25.89
N THR A 497 3.84 -6.38 25.65
CA THR A 497 4.50 -7.67 25.88
C THR A 497 5.59 -7.53 26.92
N ILE A 498 5.57 -8.40 27.92
CA ILE A 498 6.66 -8.58 28.89
C ILE A 498 7.33 -9.91 28.57
N ALA A 499 8.64 -9.90 28.33
CA ALA A 499 9.39 -11.07 27.95
C ALA A 499 10.58 -11.26 28.90
N PRO A 500 10.46 -12.13 29.93
CA PRO A 500 11.64 -12.63 30.63
C PRO A 500 12.60 -13.29 29.63
N THR A 501 13.88 -12.99 29.79
CA THR A 501 14.96 -13.48 28.94
C THR A 501 16.02 -14.20 29.77
N PHE A 502 16.55 -15.28 29.22
CA PHE A 502 17.71 -15.99 29.76
C PHE A 502 18.65 -16.36 28.62
N GLY A 503 19.96 -16.28 28.81
CA GLY A 503 20.87 -16.66 27.75
C GLY A 503 22.33 -16.48 28.08
N TYR A 504 23.12 -16.36 27.01
CA TYR A 504 24.56 -16.20 27.05
C TYR A 504 24.96 -15.06 26.12
N ASN A 505 25.95 -14.26 26.54
CA ASN A 505 26.59 -13.34 25.63
C ASN A 505 28.11 -13.31 25.79
N LYS A 506 28.77 -12.84 24.73
CA LYS A 506 30.19 -12.55 24.67
C LYS A 506 30.38 -11.11 24.22
N ILE A 507 31.18 -10.39 24.98
CA ILE A 507 31.55 -9.00 24.72
C ILE A 507 33.05 -8.96 24.46
N THR A 508 33.45 -8.26 23.42
CA THR A 508 34.85 -8.14 23.04
C THR A 508 35.17 -6.69 22.68
N PHE A 509 36.26 -6.17 23.24
CA PHE A 509 36.81 -4.87 22.88
C PHE A 509 38.10 -5.04 22.12
N PHE A 510 38.26 -4.20 21.11
CA PHE A 510 39.43 -4.20 20.25
C PHE A 510 39.82 -2.76 19.87
N HIS A 511 41.11 -2.55 19.73
CA HIS A 511 41.70 -1.32 19.22
C HIS A 511 42.73 -1.68 18.16
N LYS A 512 42.71 -1.02 16.99
CA LYS A 512 43.60 -1.31 15.84
C LYS A 512 43.69 -2.83 15.53
N LYS A 513 42.55 -3.53 15.55
CA LYS A 513 42.40 -4.99 15.31
C LYS A 513 42.98 -5.91 16.40
N ALA A 514 43.71 -5.41 17.39
CA ALA A 514 44.12 -6.21 18.55
C ALA A 514 42.99 -6.30 19.57
N THR A 515 42.86 -7.45 20.24
CA THR A 515 41.83 -7.69 21.28
C THR A 515 42.39 -7.29 22.65
N TYR A 516 41.63 -6.48 23.37
CA TYR A 516 42.06 -5.89 24.64
C TYR A 516 41.28 -6.49 25.82
N TYR A 517 40.00 -6.76 25.62
CA TYR A 517 39.14 -7.31 26.66
C TYR A 517 38.11 -8.26 26.08
N VAL A 518 37.90 -9.38 26.76
CA VAL A 518 36.83 -10.34 26.45
C VAL A 518 36.10 -10.70 27.74
N GLN A 519 34.78 -10.63 27.71
CA GLN A 519 33.92 -11.08 28.80
C GLN A 519 32.82 -11.97 28.27
N GLN A 520 32.58 -13.08 28.97
CA GLN A 520 31.48 -14.00 28.70
C GLN A 520 30.52 -13.99 29.89
N ASN A 521 29.22 -13.96 29.61
CA ASN A 521 28.20 -13.83 30.65
C ASN A 521 27.07 -14.84 30.46
N LEU A 522 26.55 -15.34 31.57
CA LEU A 522 25.14 -15.75 31.62
C LEU A 522 24.30 -14.49 31.78
N VAL A 523 23.17 -14.43 31.10
CA VAL A 523 22.32 -13.23 31.05
C VAL A 523 20.93 -13.61 31.53
N THR A 524 20.41 -12.84 32.47
CA THR A 524 19.00 -12.83 32.85
C THR A 524 18.44 -11.45 32.56
N GLY A 525 17.18 -11.33 32.16
CA GLY A 525 16.64 -10.02 31.85
C GLY A 525 15.15 -10.00 31.64
N VAL A 526 14.65 -8.81 31.35
CA VAL A 526 13.26 -8.58 30.97
C VAL A 526 13.20 -7.57 29.84
N ASN A 527 12.37 -7.86 28.85
CA ASN A 527 12.07 -6.96 27.75
C ASN A 527 10.58 -6.56 27.81
N LEU A 528 10.32 -5.27 27.93
CA LEU A 528 9.00 -4.67 27.81
C LEU A 528 8.86 -4.08 26.42
N SER A 529 7.85 -4.50 25.66
CA SER A 529 7.54 -3.92 24.36
C SER A 529 6.10 -3.42 24.25
N TYR A 530 5.95 -2.31 23.52
CA TYR A 530 4.69 -1.63 23.28
C TYR A 530 4.45 -1.54 21.78
N GLU A 531 3.28 -1.99 21.34
CA GLU A 531 2.93 -1.99 19.93
C GLU A 531 2.68 -0.59 19.35
N ILE A 532 3.27 -0.32 18.19
CA ILE A 532 3.08 0.91 17.42
C ILE A 532 2.14 0.62 16.24
N THR A 533 2.40 -0.49 15.54
CA THR A 533 1.57 -1.09 14.49
C THR A 533 1.61 -2.61 14.65
N HIS A 534 0.72 -3.36 13.98
CA HIS A 534 0.75 -4.82 14.02
C HIS A 534 2.12 -5.44 13.66
N LYS A 535 2.99 -4.70 12.95
CA LYS A 535 4.32 -5.17 12.51
C LYS A 535 5.50 -4.44 13.18
N ARG A 536 5.26 -3.49 14.09
CA ARG A 536 6.32 -2.72 14.76
C ARG A 536 6.00 -2.45 16.23
N SER A 537 7.01 -2.57 17.09
CA SER A 537 6.87 -2.28 18.52
C SER A 537 8.10 -1.52 19.02
N TYR A 538 7.91 -0.54 19.90
CA TYR A 538 9.03 -0.02 20.69
C TYR A 538 9.32 -1.02 21.80
N PHE A 539 10.57 -1.09 22.23
CA PHE A 539 10.91 -1.91 23.37
C PHE A 539 11.95 -1.25 24.26
N PHE A 540 11.89 -1.61 25.54
CA PHE A 540 12.87 -1.31 26.56
C PHE A 540 13.23 -2.62 27.25
N ALA A 541 14.52 -2.92 27.36
CA ALA A 541 14.99 -4.13 28.02
C ALA A 541 16.03 -3.79 29.08
N VAL A 542 16.06 -4.58 30.15
CA VAL A 542 17.10 -4.54 31.17
C VAL A 542 17.64 -5.95 31.33
N ASN A 543 18.91 -6.12 31.01
CA ASN A 543 19.61 -7.39 31.18
C ASN A 543 20.62 -7.27 32.32
N TYR A 544 20.66 -8.26 33.20
CA TYR A 544 21.72 -8.48 34.16
C TYR A 544 22.70 -9.53 33.62
N ASN A 545 23.98 -9.18 33.59
CA ASN A 545 25.05 -10.00 33.04
C ASN A 545 25.84 -10.58 34.21
N HIS A 546 25.78 -11.89 34.39
CA HIS A 546 26.57 -12.66 35.34
C HIS A 546 27.89 -13.06 34.66
N PRO A 547 29.03 -12.42 34.96
CA PRO A 547 30.30 -12.75 34.32
C PRO A 547 30.75 -14.17 34.70
N ILE A 548 31.07 -14.98 33.70
CA ILE A 548 31.58 -16.36 33.87
C ILE A 548 33.09 -16.40 33.60
N SER A 549 33.55 -15.62 32.61
CA SER A 549 34.97 -15.44 32.34
C SER A 549 35.26 -14.03 31.86
N THR A 550 36.42 -13.51 32.28
CA THR A 550 36.92 -12.19 31.93
C THR A 550 38.41 -12.28 31.63
N ASN A 551 38.82 -11.90 30.42
CA ASN A 551 40.22 -11.82 30.02
C ASN A 551 40.54 -10.37 29.67
N ASN A 552 41.42 -9.75 30.46
CA ASN A 552 41.98 -8.42 30.19
C ASN A 552 43.42 -8.58 29.72
N TYR A 553 43.68 -8.35 28.43
CA TYR A 553 45.00 -8.57 27.85
C TYR A 553 45.93 -7.41 28.23
N ASN A 554 47.02 -7.74 28.95
CA ASN A 554 48.06 -6.81 29.40
C ASN A 554 47.55 -5.62 30.23
N ASN A 555 46.41 -5.75 30.92
CA ASN A 555 45.77 -4.67 31.69
C ASN A 555 45.56 -3.36 30.90
N MET A 556 45.50 -3.44 29.57
CA MET A 556 45.52 -2.26 28.71
C MET A 556 44.22 -1.43 28.78
N VAL A 557 43.14 -1.98 29.35
CA VAL A 557 41.91 -1.24 29.60
C VAL A 557 41.54 -1.36 31.07
N LEU A 558 41.38 -0.22 31.73
CA LEU A 558 40.84 -0.13 33.07
C LEU A 558 39.31 -0.11 32.97
N ILE A 559 38.66 -1.12 33.52
CA ILE A 559 37.22 -1.32 33.43
C ILE A 559 36.65 -1.47 34.84
N ASN A 560 35.51 -0.82 35.08
CA ASN A 560 34.63 -1.14 36.20
C ASN A 560 33.39 -1.89 35.69
N THR A 561 33.00 -3.00 36.31
CA THR A 561 31.83 -3.76 35.89
C THR A 561 30.55 -3.08 36.39
N ASN A 562 29.55 -3.03 35.53
CA ASN A 562 28.18 -2.72 35.92
C ASN A 562 27.32 -3.79 35.29
N ASN A 563 26.88 -4.78 36.05
CA ASN A 563 26.23 -5.96 35.48
C ASN A 563 24.93 -5.65 34.72
N PHE A 564 24.35 -4.45 34.87
CA PHE A 564 23.16 -4.03 34.14
C PHE A 564 23.47 -3.46 32.74
N SER A 565 22.75 -3.98 31.75
CA SER A 565 22.73 -3.53 30.36
C SER A 565 21.31 -3.11 29.97
N PRO A 566 20.90 -1.85 30.20
CA PRO A 566 19.66 -1.33 29.64
C PRO A 566 19.77 -1.13 28.12
N SER A 567 18.67 -1.38 27.43
CA SER A 567 18.53 -1.28 25.98
C SER A 567 17.19 -0.65 25.62
N ILE A 568 17.18 0.15 24.56
CA ILE A 568 15.94 0.65 23.93
C ILE A 568 16.01 0.43 22.43
N GLY A 569 14.87 0.21 21.79
CA GLY A 569 14.86 0.01 20.36
C GLY A 569 13.49 -0.24 19.74
N VAL A 570 13.53 -0.80 18.52
CA VAL A 570 12.35 -1.15 17.73
C VAL A 570 12.42 -2.62 17.34
N ILE A 571 11.32 -3.33 17.55
CA ILE A 571 11.08 -4.69 17.08
C ILE A 571 10.27 -4.61 15.78
N PHE A 572 10.72 -5.32 14.76
CA PHE A 572 10.02 -5.53 13.49
C PHE A 572 9.54 -6.97 13.43
N LYS A 573 8.26 -7.18 13.11
CA LYS A 573 7.65 -8.51 13.00
C LYS A 573 7.43 -8.83 11.52
N LEU A 574 7.74 -10.07 11.11
CA LEU A 574 7.52 -10.54 9.74
C LEU A 574 6.14 -11.18 9.57
#